data_AF-A0A817GPG1-F1
#
_entry.id   AF-A0A817GPG1-F1
#
_cell.length_a   1.000
_cell.length_b   1.000
_cell.length_c   1.000
_cell.angle_alpha   90.00
_cell.angle_beta   90.00
_cell.angle_gamma   90.00
#
_symmetry.space_group_name_H-M   'P 1'
#
loop_
_entity.id
_entity.type
_entity.pdbx_description
1 polymer ?
#
loop_
_entity_poly.entity_id
_entity_poly.type
_entity_poly.pdbx_seq_one_letter_code
_entity_poly.pdbx_strand_id
1 'polypeptide(L)'
;MLSDPFDDPISLSSIAMSIRRSINRSRDPEFLERWFSTADKFMKDMVRNKRLPNIQLPSGVIDVNSNYKYDWADLVDLGQKNKFGTVIMMLVLSWNLFLLILITGPLAFGTAKIYGDLMAKQQEKIQEAIAKSNALAEEAISTIRTIKSFANEDEEVRLYNKKNDLIRKYSIRQAFYYFGYMWNGQILTVLLNLGTLAYGGHIVMNNRLSLSNFVSFILYQQRLGDILNSINDVFTGLMKASGASVKLFEYIDRTPKIVNNGTEKPNNFQGRIEFKNVSFSFPNRKTDQVLKNISFTVQPGQQVALVGPSGSGKTTCISLLEHFYEADEGQILIDDIPVQNYDYKFYHEKISLVSQEPVLHARSIKDNIQYGLMEQKSQEEIEYVAQMANAHSFISQFQNGYETECGERGVQMAGGQKQRIALARALIRSPNVLLLDEATSALDAEAESQVQEAIARTVVGRTVLVIAHRLSTIRNADKILVIRYGEIVEEGTHVELMNKHGLYYQLVKRQTEYNETEIRNQLIQNDNTTVSIGVPLTDKKYSTSIKLKDSI
;
A
#
# COMPACT_ATOMS: atom_id res chain seq x y z
N MET A 1 19.13 -7.59 -41.58
CA MET A 1 18.08 -8.28 -42.36
C MET A 1 17.69 -9.54 -41.62
N LEU A 2 16.75 -9.43 -40.69
CA LEU A 2 15.92 -10.50 -40.13
C LEU A 2 14.70 -9.75 -39.59
N SER A 3 13.60 -9.86 -40.32
CA SER A 3 12.32 -9.21 -40.04
C SER A 3 11.58 -9.95 -38.92
N ASP A 4 11.03 -9.18 -37.97
CA ASP A 4 10.16 -9.62 -36.89
C ASP A 4 8.91 -10.36 -37.41
N PRO A 5 8.46 -11.45 -36.75
CA PRO A 5 7.24 -12.18 -37.11
C PRO A 5 5.98 -11.64 -36.38
N PHE A 6 5.88 -10.33 -36.12
CA PHE A 6 4.74 -9.71 -35.44
C PHE A 6 3.83 -8.87 -36.34
N ASP A 7 3.84 -9.13 -37.65
CA ASP A 7 2.86 -8.58 -38.59
C ASP A 7 1.92 -9.70 -39.08
N ASP A 8 0.85 -9.96 -38.34
CA ASP A 8 -0.41 -10.39 -38.96
C ASP A 8 -1.62 -10.08 -38.05
N PRO A 9 -2.53 -9.16 -38.45
CA PRO A 9 -3.71 -8.83 -37.69
C PRO A 9 -4.81 -9.86 -38.01
N ILE A 10 -4.80 -11.01 -37.33
CA ILE A 10 -5.96 -11.91 -37.35
C ILE A 10 -7.13 -11.18 -36.70
N SER A 11 -8.04 -10.72 -37.55
CA SER A 11 -9.11 -9.79 -37.21
C SER A 11 -9.92 -10.21 -35.98
N LEU A 12 -9.97 -9.30 -34.99
CA LEU A 12 -10.90 -9.29 -33.85
C LEU A 12 -12.37 -9.50 -34.27
N SER A 13 -12.71 -9.24 -35.54
CA SER A 13 -14.04 -9.48 -36.11
C SER A 13 -14.36 -10.97 -36.28
N SER A 14 -13.36 -11.83 -36.55
CA SER A 14 -13.57 -13.30 -36.67
C SER A 14 -13.83 -13.95 -35.31
N ILE A 15 -13.15 -13.46 -34.27
CA ILE A 15 -13.32 -13.86 -32.87
C ILE A 15 -14.70 -13.39 -32.36
N ALA A 16 -15.07 -12.14 -32.65
CA ALA A 16 -16.38 -11.60 -32.29
C ALA A 16 -17.54 -12.32 -33.02
N MET A 17 -17.36 -12.74 -34.28
CA MET A 17 -18.39 -13.50 -35.04
C MET A 17 -18.56 -14.94 -34.53
N SER A 18 -17.48 -15.59 -34.11
CA SER A 18 -17.51 -16.93 -33.50
C SER A 18 -18.21 -16.91 -32.13
N ILE A 19 -17.91 -15.90 -31.31
CA ILE A 19 -18.53 -15.67 -30.00
C ILE A 19 -20.03 -15.36 -30.15
N ARG A 20 -20.42 -14.53 -31.12
CA ARG A 20 -21.83 -14.18 -31.40
C ARG A 20 -22.67 -15.37 -31.89
N ARG A 21 -22.05 -16.35 -32.57
CA ARG A 21 -22.72 -17.62 -32.95
C ARG A 21 -22.91 -18.57 -31.77
N SER A 22 -22.04 -18.50 -30.76
CA SER A 22 -22.15 -19.26 -29.50
C SER A 22 -23.23 -18.70 -28.56
N ILE A 23 -23.40 -17.36 -28.55
CA ILE A 23 -24.43 -16.63 -27.77
C ILE A 23 -25.86 -17.07 -28.14
N ASN A 24 -26.14 -17.38 -29.40
CA ASN A 24 -27.49 -17.75 -29.86
C ASN A 24 -27.96 -19.18 -29.48
N ARG A 25 -27.14 -19.98 -28.78
CA ARG A 25 -27.45 -21.41 -28.49
C ARG A 25 -27.58 -21.78 -27.00
N SER A 26 -27.52 -20.84 -26.06
CA SER A 26 -27.64 -21.15 -24.63
C SER A 26 -28.75 -20.33 -23.94
N ARG A 27 -29.40 -20.96 -22.95
CA ARG A 27 -30.75 -20.65 -22.45
C ARG A 27 -30.86 -19.47 -21.46
N ASP A 28 -29.81 -18.67 -21.28
CA ASP A 28 -29.94 -17.34 -20.65
C ASP A 28 -28.83 -16.39 -21.15
N PRO A 29 -29.05 -15.70 -22.27
CA PRO A 29 -28.02 -14.91 -22.95
C PRO A 29 -27.63 -13.62 -22.19
N GLU A 30 -28.51 -13.04 -21.37
CA GLU A 30 -28.26 -11.74 -20.74
C GLU A 30 -27.22 -11.81 -19.59
N PHE A 31 -27.20 -12.91 -18.82
CA PHE A 31 -26.24 -13.09 -17.73
C PHE A 31 -24.81 -13.31 -18.26
N LEU A 32 -24.66 -14.15 -19.28
CA LEU A 32 -23.37 -14.42 -19.90
C LEU A 32 -22.88 -13.22 -20.70
N GLU A 33 -23.75 -12.52 -21.42
CA GLU A 33 -23.39 -11.29 -22.14
C GLU A 33 -22.94 -10.18 -21.18
N ARG A 34 -23.62 -9.99 -20.02
CA ARG A 34 -23.15 -9.07 -18.97
C ARG A 34 -21.81 -9.49 -18.38
N TRP A 35 -21.64 -10.76 -18.04
CA TRP A 35 -20.41 -11.25 -17.41
C TRP A 35 -19.20 -11.10 -18.35
N PHE A 36 -19.33 -11.53 -19.61
CA PHE A 36 -18.25 -11.44 -20.60
C PHE A 36 -18.01 -10.01 -21.10
N SER A 37 -19.05 -9.18 -21.24
CA SER A 37 -18.91 -7.74 -21.54
C SER A 37 -18.15 -7.00 -20.44
N THR A 38 -18.46 -7.34 -19.17
CA THR A 38 -17.76 -6.77 -18.02
C THR A 38 -16.32 -7.25 -17.95
N ALA A 39 -16.05 -8.52 -18.27
CA ALA A 39 -14.70 -9.07 -18.33
C ALA A 39 -13.86 -8.50 -19.49
N ASP A 40 -14.43 -8.29 -20.68
CA ASP A 40 -13.75 -7.69 -21.83
C ASP A 40 -13.47 -6.20 -21.60
N LYS A 41 -14.43 -5.47 -21.02
CA LYS A 41 -14.25 -4.07 -20.58
C LYS A 41 -13.15 -3.98 -19.51
N PHE A 42 -13.14 -4.89 -18.55
CA PHE A 42 -12.12 -5.01 -17.51
C PHE A 42 -10.73 -5.31 -18.08
N MET A 43 -10.59 -6.25 -19.02
CA MET A 43 -9.31 -6.56 -19.67
C MET A 43 -8.77 -5.37 -20.47
N LYS A 44 -9.64 -4.63 -21.16
CA LYS A 44 -9.29 -3.39 -21.87
C LYS A 44 -8.87 -2.28 -20.91
N ASP A 45 -9.55 -2.11 -19.78
CA ASP A 45 -9.21 -1.12 -18.76
C ASP A 45 -7.93 -1.47 -17.98
N MET A 46 -7.66 -2.76 -17.74
CA MET A 46 -6.45 -3.26 -17.09
C MET A 46 -5.19 -2.97 -17.93
N VAL A 47 -5.28 -3.13 -19.25
CA VAL A 47 -4.20 -2.80 -20.20
C VAL A 47 -4.01 -1.28 -20.31
N ARG A 48 -5.10 -0.50 -20.21
CA ARG A 48 -5.07 0.96 -20.41
C ARG A 48 -4.55 1.74 -19.20
N ASN A 49 -4.77 1.25 -17.97
CA ASN A 49 -4.57 2.09 -16.77
C ASN A 49 -3.32 1.82 -15.92
N LYS A 50 -2.49 0.80 -16.15
CA LYS A 50 -1.15 0.54 -15.51
C LYS A 50 -0.98 1.07 -14.06
N ARG A 51 -2.00 0.94 -13.21
CA ARG A 51 -2.01 1.42 -11.83
C ARG A 51 -2.59 0.34 -10.95
N LEU A 52 -1.74 -0.57 -10.52
CA LEU A 52 -1.98 -1.38 -9.34
C LEU A 52 -0.83 -1.11 -8.37
N PRO A 53 -1.10 -0.91 -7.07
CA PRO A 53 -0.09 -1.10 -6.03
C PRO A 53 0.47 -2.53 -6.12
N ASN A 54 1.61 -2.81 -5.48
CA ASN A 54 2.21 -4.15 -5.34
C ASN A 54 1.29 -5.13 -4.57
N ILE A 55 0.12 -5.44 -5.12
CA ILE A 55 -0.69 -6.57 -4.74
C ILE A 55 -0.11 -7.71 -5.57
N GLN A 56 0.55 -8.67 -4.89
CA GLN A 56 0.70 -10.00 -5.46
C GLN A 56 -0.72 -10.45 -5.82
N LEU A 57 -1.09 -10.36 -7.10
CA LEU A 57 -2.26 -11.05 -7.61
C LEU A 57 -2.11 -12.49 -7.09
N PRO A 58 -3.09 -13.02 -6.33
CA PRO A 58 -3.01 -14.40 -5.89
C PRO A 58 -2.69 -15.22 -7.13
N SER A 59 -1.71 -16.11 -7.06
CA SER A 59 -1.19 -16.90 -8.20
C SER A 59 -2.30 -17.52 -9.07
N GLY A 60 -3.49 -17.73 -8.50
CA GLY A 60 -4.71 -18.11 -9.22
C GLY A 60 -5.21 -17.15 -10.30
N VAL A 61 -4.93 -15.84 -10.28
CA VAL A 61 -5.36 -14.90 -11.34
C VAL A 61 -4.45 -14.99 -12.57
N ILE A 62 -3.15 -15.27 -12.36
CA ILE A 62 -2.18 -15.48 -13.44
C ILE A 62 -2.44 -16.85 -14.12
N ASP A 63 -2.82 -17.87 -13.34
CA ASP A 63 -3.23 -19.19 -13.84
C ASP A 63 -4.53 -19.19 -14.66
N VAL A 64 -5.39 -18.18 -14.50
CA VAL A 64 -6.64 -18.05 -15.28
C VAL A 64 -6.35 -17.67 -16.74
N ASN A 65 -5.25 -16.98 -17.04
CA ASN A 65 -4.96 -16.52 -18.41
C ASN A 65 -4.18 -17.56 -19.23
N SER A 66 -3.35 -18.39 -18.60
CA SER A 66 -2.51 -19.39 -19.28
C SER A 66 -3.26 -20.69 -19.63
N ASN A 67 -4.20 -21.15 -18.78
CA ASN A 67 -4.89 -22.41 -18.99
C ASN A 67 -6.18 -22.33 -19.82
N TYR A 68 -6.80 -21.15 -19.97
CA TYR A 68 -8.17 -21.05 -20.50
C TYR A 68 -8.30 -20.46 -21.91
N LYS A 69 -7.20 -19.99 -22.52
CA LYS A 69 -7.24 -19.30 -23.82
C LYS A 69 -7.52 -20.23 -25.01
N TYR A 70 -7.32 -21.54 -24.84
CA TYR A 70 -7.59 -22.57 -25.85
C TYR A 70 -8.74 -23.51 -25.49
N ASP A 71 -9.25 -23.48 -24.26
CA ASP A 71 -10.05 -24.59 -23.75
C ASP A 71 -11.57 -24.35 -23.84
N TRP A 72 -12.09 -23.12 -23.79
CA TRP A 72 -13.55 -22.91 -23.70
C TRP A 72 -14.35 -23.30 -24.94
N ALA A 73 -13.85 -23.02 -26.15
CA ALA A 73 -14.52 -23.40 -27.39
C ALA A 73 -14.39 -24.90 -27.65
N ASP A 74 -13.22 -25.47 -27.37
CA ASP A 74 -12.94 -26.89 -27.54
C ASP A 74 -13.62 -27.75 -26.46
N LEU A 75 -13.70 -27.31 -25.19
CA LEU A 75 -14.45 -27.97 -24.11
C LEU A 75 -15.96 -27.98 -24.35
N VAL A 76 -16.51 -26.93 -24.96
CA VAL A 76 -17.93 -26.85 -25.30
C VAL A 76 -18.24 -27.70 -26.53
N ASP A 77 -17.40 -27.69 -27.57
CA ASP A 77 -17.62 -28.47 -28.80
C ASP A 77 -17.28 -29.97 -28.64
N LEU A 78 -16.17 -30.34 -27.97
CA LEU A 78 -15.92 -31.73 -27.54
C LEU A 78 -16.90 -32.16 -26.45
N GLY A 79 -17.35 -31.25 -25.59
CA GLY A 79 -18.20 -31.57 -24.45
C GLY A 79 -19.66 -31.85 -24.79
N GLN A 80 -20.28 -31.08 -25.67
CA GLN A 80 -21.71 -31.29 -25.94
C GLN A 80 -21.99 -32.43 -26.93
N LYS A 81 -21.10 -32.69 -27.91
CA LYS A 81 -21.34 -33.73 -28.92
C LYS A 81 -20.88 -35.12 -28.48
N ASN A 82 -19.73 -35.24 -27.80
CA ASN A 82 -19.20 -36.55 -27.40
C ASN A 82 -19.71 -37.06 -26.04
N LYS A 83 -20.11 -36.18 -25.10
CA LYS A 83 -20.49 -36.59 -23.74
C LYS A 83 -21.92 -37.14 -23.67
N PHE A 84 -22.89 -36.45 -24.28
CA PHE A 84 -24.26 -36.96 -24.40
C PHE A 84 -24.34 -38.18 -25.31
N GLY A 85 -23.57 -38.20 -26.41
CA GLY A 85 -23.45 -39.37 -27.29
C GLY A 85 -22.95 -40.62 -26.54
N THR A 86 -21.97 -40.48 -25.64
CA THR A 86 -21.48 -41.61 -24.82
C THR A 86 -22.58 -42.18 -23.92
N VAL A 87 -23.33 -41.34 -23.21
CA VAL A 87 -24.43 -41.78 -22.34
C VAL A 87 -25.56 -42.45 -23.14
N ILE A 88 -25.94 -41.87 -24.28
CA ILE A 88 -26.96 -42.43 -25.17
C ILE A 88 -26.52 -43.79 -25.72
N MET A 89 -25.27 -43.91 -26.18
CA MET A 89 -24.73 -45.18 -26.68
C MET A 89 -24.67 -46.24 -25.57
N MET A 90 -24.32 -45.89 -24.34
CA MET A 90 -24.35 -46.82 -23.21
C MET A 90 -25.77 -47.34 -22.89
N LEU A 91 -26.77 -46.45 -22.94
CA LEU A 91 -28.18 -46.82 -22.78
C LEU A 91 -28.67 -47.76 -23.90
N VAL A 92 -28.27 -47.49 -25.15
CA VAL A 92 -28.62 -48.32 -26.31
C VAL A 92 -27.92 -49.69 -26.25
N LEU A 93 -26.66 -49.75 -25.81
CA LEU A 93 -25.90 -51.00 -25.69
C LEU A 93 -26.45 -51.90 -24.59
N SER A 94 -26.71 -51.36 -23.39
CA SER A 94 -27.29 -52.12 -22.28
C SER A 94 -27.83 -51.19 -21.18
N TRP A 95 -29.15 -51.06 -21.13
CA TRP A 95 -29.81 -50.30 -20.05
C TRP A 95 -29.58 -50.94 -18.65
N ASN A 96 -29.48 -52.27 -18.59
CA ASN A 96 -29.23 -53.03 -17.35
C ASN A 96 -27.88 -52.69 -16.72
N LEU A 97 -26.82 -52.56 -17.53
CA LEU A 97 -25.48 -52.18 -17.05
C LEU A 97 -25.40 -50.68 -16.77
N PHE A 98 -26.13 -49.86 -17.51
CA PHE A 98 -26.19 -48.41 -17.25
C PHE A 98 -26.81 -48.08 -15.88
N LEU A 99 -27.83 -48.82 -15.44
CA LEU A 99 -28.41 -48.66 -14.09
C LEU A 99 -27.39 -48.88 -12.97
N LEU A 100 -26.47 -49.83 -13.14
CA LEU A 100 -25.39 -50.10 -12.18
C LEU A 100 -24.50 -48.86 -12.00
N ILE A 101 -24.18 -48.17 -13.10
CA ILE A 101 -23.40 -46.92 -13.09
C ILE A 101 -24.22 -45.80 -12.45
N LEU A 102 -25.51 -45.71 -12.75
CA LEU A 102 -26.37 -44.65 -12.22
C LEU A 102 -26.45 -44.66 -10.68
N ILE A 103 -26.45 -45.85 -10.06
CA ILE A 103 -26.46 -46.01 -8.59
C ILE A 103 -25.21 -45.40 -7.93
N THR A 104 -24.09 -45.38 -8.63
CA THR A 104 -22.82 -44.85 -8.09
C THR A 104 -22.71 -43.34 -8.16
N GLY A 105 -23.51 -42.67 -9.01
CA GLY A 105 -23.53 -41.22 -9.12
C GLY A 105 -23.85 -40.53 -7.79
N PRO A 106 -24.98 -40.85 -7.12
CA PRO A 106 -25.33 -40.28 -5.81
C PRO A 106 -24.28 -40.56 -4.73
N LEU A 107 -23.66 -41.75 -4.73
CA LEU A 107 -22.59 -42.11 -3.79
C LEU A 107 -21.33 -41.25 -4.01
N ALA A 108 -20.90 -41.08 -5.26
CA ALA A 108 -19.76 -40.24 -5.62
C ALA A 108 -20.03 -38.76 -5.31
N PHE A 109 -21.25 -38.27 -5.56
CA PHE A 109 -21.63 -36.90 -5.25
C PHE A 109 -21.64 -36.64 -3.73
N GLY A 110 -22.19 -37.58 -2.95
CA GLY A 110 -22.21 -37.48 -1.48
C GLY A 110 -20.81 -37.41 -0.89
N THR A 111 -19.89 -38.27 -1.34
CA THR A 111 -18.50 -38.24 -0.87
C THR A 111 -17.78 -36.97 -1.31
N ALA A 112 -17.94 -36.54 -2.56
CA ALA A 112 -17.35 -35.31 -3.07
C ALA A 112 -17.80 -34.08 -2.26
N LYS A 113 -19.09 -33.97 -1.92
CA LYS A 113 -19.62 -32.86 -1.11
C LYS A 113 -19.01 -32.83 0.29
N ILE A 114 -19.01 -33.97 0.99
CA ILE A 114 -18.48 -34.07 2.37
C ILE A 114 -16.99 -33.69 2.41
N TYR A 115 -16.19 -34.28 1.53
CA TYR A 115 -14.75 -33.99 1.48
C TYR A 115 -14.48 -32.56 0.98
N GLY A 116 -15.27 -32.06 0.03
CA GLY A 116 -15.19 -30.68 -0.45
C GLY A 116 -15.37 -29.66 0.66
N ASP A 117 -16.42 -29.78 1.48
CA ASP A 117 -16.69 -28.87 2.60
C ASP A 117 -15.58 -28.91 3.66
N LEU A 118 -15.06 -30.11 3.96
CA LEU A 118 -13.93 -30.28 4.88
C LEU A 118 -12.65 -29.66 4.34
N MET A 119 -12.36 -29.84 3.05
CA MET A 119 -11.20 -29.26 2.39
C MET A 119 -11.30 -27.74 2.33
N ALA A 120 -12.47 -27.18 2.04
CA ALA A 120 -12.69 -25.73 2.00
C ALA A 120 -12.41 -25.07 3.37
N LYS A 121 -13.00 -25.61 4.45
CA LYS A 121 -12.76 -25.14 5.83
C LYS A 121 -11.29 -25.25 6.24
N GLN A 122 -10.61 -26.31 5.77
CA GLN A 122 -9.20 -26.50 6.08
C GLN A 122 -8.30 -25.56 5.27
N GLN A 123 -8.64 -25.30 4.00
CA GLN A 123 -7.95 -24.36 3.12
C GLN A 123 -8.02 -22.93 3.67
N GLU A 124 -9.16 -22.53 4.22
CA GLU A 124 -9.32 -21.23 4.89
C GLU A 124 -8.29 -21.04 6.01
N LYS A 125 -8.14 -22.04 6.90
CA LYS A 125 -7.17 -22.03 8.00
C LYS A 125 -5.72 -21.99 7.50
N ILE A 126 -5.42 -22.68 6.41
CA ILE A 126 -4.09 -22.65 5.77
C ILE A 126 -3.80 -21.25 5.26
N GLN A 127 -4.73 -20.63 4.54
CA GLN A 127 -4.57 -19.27 4.00
C GLN A 127 -4.41 -18.23 5.11
N GLU A 128 -5.18 -18.34 6.19
CA GLU A 128 -5.03 -17.46 7.35
C GLU A 128 -3.66 -17.63 8.03
N ALA A 129 -3.16 -18.86 8.16
CA ALA A 129 -1.84 -19.13 8.72
C ALA A 129 -0.70 -18.62 7.82
N ILE A 130 -0.83 -18.77 6.49
CA ILE A 130 0.11 -18.20 5.51
C ILE A 130 0.13 -16.67 5.62
N ALA A 131 -1.04 -16.02 5.67
CA ALA A 131 -1.12 -14.57 5.79
C ALA A 131 -0.42 -14.06 7.06
N LYS A 132 -0.62 -14.73 8.21
CA LYS A 132 0.06 -14.40 9.47
C LYS A 132 1.57 -14.62 9.40
N SER A 133 2.04 -15.66 8.70
CA SER A 133 3.47 -15.94 8.54
C SER A 133 4.15 -14.93 7.61
N ASN A 134 3.48 -14.59 6.51
CA ASN A 134 3.97 -13.59 5.56
C ASN A 134 4.03 -12.19 6.20
N ALA A 135 3.02 -11.81 6.98
CA ALA A 135 3.03 -10.54 7.71
C ALA A 135 4.23 -10.44 8.67
N LEU A 136 4.53 -11.52 9.41
CA LEU A 136 5.71 -11.56 10.29
C LEU A 136 7.02 -11.46 9.50
N ALA A 137 7.13 -12.17 8.38
CA ALA A 137 8.32 -12.09 7.53
C ALA A 137 8.51 -10.69 6.93
N GLU A 138 7.43 -10.05 6.48
CA GLU A 138 7.45 -8.69 5.96
C GLU A 138 7.87 -7.68 7.02
N GLU A 139 7.34 -7.79 8.24
CA GLU A 139 7.74 -6.97 9.40
C GLU A 139 9.24 -7.15 9.70
N ALA A 140 9.71 -8.39 9.76
CA ALA A 140 11.11 -8.68 10.05
C ALA A 140 12.07 -8.16 8.96
N ILE A 141 11.71 -8.32 7.68
CA ILE A 141 12.53 -7.78 6.57
C ILE A 141 12.53 -6.25 6.59
N SER A 142 11.37 -5.63 6.82
CA SER A 142 11.25 -4.17 6.87
C SER A 142 12.04 -3.54 8.03
N THR A 143 12.28 -4.31 9.09
CA THR A 143 13.01 -3.89 10.30
C THR A 143 14.34 -4.60 10.48
N ILE A 144 14.92 -5.17 9.41
CA ILE A 144 16.12 -6.01 9.48
C ILE A 144 17.31 -5.37 10.19
N ARG A 145 17.50 -4.05 10.04
CA ARG A 145 18.57 -3.31 10.74
C ARG A 145 18.36 -3.34 12.26
N THR A 146 17.12 -3.23 12.72
CA THR A 146 16.76 -3.30 14.14
C THR A 146 17.04 -4.70 14.68
N ILE A 147 16.59 -5.74 13.98
CA ILE A 147 16.84 -7.13 14.39
C ILE A 147 18.35 -7.39 14.49
N LYS A 148 19.12 -6.95 13.48
CA LYS A 148 20.58 -7.07 13.46
C LYS A 148 21.25 -6.28 14.59
N SER A 149 20.77 -5.06 14.90
CA SER A 149 21.34 -4.26 15.98
C SER A 149 21.08 -4.86 17.37
N PHE A 150 19.99 -5.61 17.52
CA PHE A 150 19.65 -6.31 18.76
C PHE A 150 20.09 -7.78 18.77
N ALA A 151 20.78 -8.25 17.72
CA ALA A 151 21.22 -9.65 17.56
C ALA A 151 20.10 -10.68 17.83
N ASN A 152 18.87 -10.38 17.37
CA ASN A 152 17.67 -11.16 17.67
C ASN A 152 17.20 -12.05 16.49
N GLU A 153 18.08 -12.35 15.53
CA GLU A 153 17.72 -13.10 14.31
C GLU A 153 17.18 -14.49 14.62
N ASP A 154 17.77 -15.19 15.58
CA ASP A 154 17.38 -16.57 15.94
C ASP A 154 15.97 -16.61 16.54
N GLU A 155 15.59 -15.61 17.33
CA GLU A 155 14.26 -15.52 17.92
C GLU A 155 13.19 -15.22 16.85
N GLU A 156 13.48 -14.32 15.91
CA GLU A 156 12.59 -14.03 14.78
C GLU A 156 12.38 -15.26 13.89
N VAL A 157 13.47 -15.99 13.59
CA VAL A 157 13.38 -17.28 12.87
C VAL A 157 12.56 -18.29 13.66
N ARG A 158 12.72 -18.37 14.99
CA ARG A 158 11.91 -19.25 15.84
C ARG A 158 10.43 -18.90 15.81
N LEU A 159 10.09 -17.62 15.87
CA LEU A 159 8.71 -17.13 15.77
C LEU A 159 8.10 -17.47 14.41
N TYR A 160 8.84 -17.27 13.32
CA TYR A 160 8.42 -17.66 11.97
C TYR A 160 8.20 -19.17 11.85
N ASN A 161 9.12 -19.98 12.35
CA ASN A 161 8.99 -21.44 12.35
C ASN A 161 7.75 -21.91 13.13
N LYS A 162 7.44 -21.28 14.27
CA LYS A 162 6.23 -21.57 15.05
C LYS A 162 4.94 -21.28 14.26
N LYS A 163 4.93 -20.25 13.40
CA LYS A 163 3.80 -19.96 12.50
C LYS A 163 3.73 -20.98 11.37
N ASN A 164 4.87 -21.35 10.78
CA ASN A 164 4.96 -22.40 9.76
C ASN A 164 4.49 -23.77 10.26
N ASP A 165 4.69 -24.09 11.54
CA ASP A 165 4.18 -25.34 12.12
C ASP A 165 2.66 -25.45 12.06
N LEU A 166 1.94 -24.33 12.15
CA LEU A 166 0.49 -24.31 11.98
C LEU A 166 0.11 -24.60 10.52
N ILE A 167 0.82 -24.02 9.56
CA ILE A 167 0.66 -24.31 8.13
C ILE A 167 0.87 -25.81 7.92
N ARG A 168 1.99 -26.37 8.41
CA ARG A 168 2.30 -27.80 8.31
C ARG A 168 1.20 -28.67 8.90
N LYS A 169 0.77 -28.40 10.14
CA LYS A 169 -0.31 -29.15 10.81
C LYS A 169 -1.60 -29.15 10.00
N TYR A 170 -1.96 -28.00 9.45
CA TYR A 170 -3.17 -27.83 8.66
C TYR A 170 -3.08 -28.47 7.27
N SER A 171 -1.92 -28.38 6.61
CA SER A 171 -1.66 -29.03 5.32
C SER A 171 -1.63 -30.55 5.45
N ILE A 172 -1.05 -31.11 6.52
CA ILE A 172 -1.10 -32.55 6.79
C ILE A 172 -2.54 -33.01 6.96
N ARG A 173 -3.35 -32.28 7.73
CA ARG A 173 -4.77 -32.61 7.91
C ARG A 173 -5.55 -32.54 6.59
N GLN A 174 -5.25 -31.54 5.75
CA GLN A 174 -5.82 -31.45 4.40
C GLN A 174 -5.39 -32.62 3.52
N ALA A 175 -4.12 -33.04 3.61
CA ALA A 175 -3.61 -34.20 2.87
C ALA A 175 -4.31 -35.49 3.30
N PHE A 176 -4.64 -35.67 4.58
CA PHE A 176 -5.45 -36.81 5.04
C PHE A 176 -6.88 -36.77 4.48
N TYR A 177 -7.52 -35.60 4.39
CA TYR A 177 -8.82 -35.46 3.74
C TYR A 177 -8.76 -35.77 2.25
N TYR A 178 -7.74 -35.28 1.57
CA TYR A 178 -7.51 -35.56 0.15
C TYR A 178 -7.22 -37.05 -0.09
N PHE A 179 -6.39 -37.67 0.75
CA PHE A 179 -6.12 -39.09 0.72
C PHE A 179 -7.42 -39.89 0.89
N GLY A 180 -8.22 -39.55 1.91
CA GLY A 180 -9.54 -40.17 2.12
C GLY A 180 -10.45 -40.04 0.90
N TYR A 181 -10.55 -38.86 0.29
CA TYR A 181 -11.32 -38.63 -0.93
C TYR A 181 -10.83 -39.50 -2.10
N MET A 182 -9.53 -39.48 -2.38
CA MET A 182 -8.92 -40.25 -3.47
C MET A 182 -9.11 -41.75 -3.28
N TRP A 183 -8.87 -42.26 -2.07
CA TRP A 183 -9.02 -43.68 -1.76
C TRP A 183 -10.47 -44.15 -1.89
N ASN A 184 -11.43 -43.36 -1.40
CA ASN A 184 -12.86 -43.67 -1.57
C ASN A 184 -13.27 -43.68 -3.05
N GLY A 185 -12.79 -42.71 -3.84
CA GLY A 185 -13.05 -42.67 -5.29
C GLY A 185 -12.46 -43.87 -6.03
N GLN A 186 -11.24 -44.30 -5.68
CA GLN A 186 -10.59 -45.47 -6.28
C GLN A 186 -11.32 -46.77 -5.91
N ILE A 187 -11.68 -46.96 -4.64
CA ILE A 187 -12.44 -48.13 -4.20
C ILE A 187 -13.78 -48.21 -4.93
N LEU A 188 -14.53 -47.10 -5.00
CA LEU A 188 -15.80 -47.05 -5.71
C LEU A 188 -15.64 -47.43 -7.20
N THR A 189 -14.59 -46.94 -7.85
CA THR A 189 -14.28 -47.26 -9.24
C THR A 189 -13.95 -48.74 -9.45
N VAL A 190 -13.15 -49.34 -8.56
CA VAL A 190 -12.82 -50.77 -8.62
C VAL A 190 -14.07 -51.63 -8.38
N LEU A 191 -14.90 -51.29 -7.39
CA LEU A 191 -16.15 -51.99 -7.11
C LEU A 191 -17.12 -51.90 -8.29
N LEU A 192 -17.20 -50.75 -8.95
CA LEU A 192 -17.94 -50.56 -10.20
C LEU A 192 -17.45 -51.50 -11.29
N ASN A 193 -16.15 -51.53 -11.55
CA ASN A 193 -15.57 -52.38 -12.58
C ASN A 193 -15.82 -53.86 -12.28
N LEU A 194 -15.68 -54.29 -11.03
CA LEU A 194 -16.00 -55.66 -10.61
C LEU A 194 -17.49 -55.97 -10.79
N GLY A 195 -18.38 -55.05 -10.42
CA GLY A 195 -19.82 -55.18 -10.63
C GLY A 195 -20.20 -55.29 -12.10
N THR A 196 -19.63 -54.43 -12.96
CA THR A 196 -19.81 -54.47 -14.42
C THR A 196 -19.29 -55.79 -15.00
N LEU A 197 -18.13 -56.28 -14.56
CA LEU A 197 -17.56 -57.55 -15.02
C LEU A 197 -18.38 -58.76 -14.58
N ALA A 198 -18.80 -58.82 -13.32
CA ALA A 198 -19.56 -59.93 -12.78
C ALA A 198 -20.97 -60.00 -13.39
N TYR A 199 -21.70 -58.88 -13.36
CA TYR A 199 -23.07 -58.82 -13.90
C TYR A 199 -23.09 -58.84 -15.43
N GLY A 200 -22.18 -58.11 -16.08
CA GLY A 200 -22.04 -58.11 -17.52
C GLY A 200 -21.61 -59.46 -18.08
N GLY A 201 -20.66 -60.13 -17.41
CA GLY A 201 -20.26 -61.50 -17.73
C GLY A 201 -21.45 -62.48 -17.63
N HIS A 202 -22.25 -62.38 -16.57
CA HIS A 202 -23.47 -63.20 -16.42
C HIS A 202 -24.50 -62.97 -17.54
N ILE A 203 -24.70 -61.72 -17.97
CA ILE A 203 -25.61 -61.39 -19.09
C ILE A 203 -25.08 -61.97 -20.42
N VAL A 204 -23.77 -61.90 -20.65
CA VAL A 204 -23.13 -62.45 -21.85
C VAL A 204 -23.23 -63.98 -21.88
N MET A 205 -22.95 -64.65 -20.75
CA MET A 205 -23.09 -66.12 -20.64
C MET A 205 -24.52 -66.61 -20.88
N ASN A 206 -25.52 -65.79 -20.54
CA ASN A 206 -26.93 -66.08 -20.79
C ASN A 206 -27.41 -65.67 -22.20
N ASN A 207 -26.49 -65.33 -23.13
CA ASN A 207 -26.77 -64.89 -24.50
C ASN A 207 -27.71 -63.67 -24.62
N ARG A 208 -27.77 -62.81 -23.58
CA ARG A 208 -28.59 -61.59 -23.58
C ARG A 208 -27.83 -60.34 -24.05
N LEU A 209 -26.52 -60.43 -24.20
CA LEU A 209 -25.65 -59.37 -24.70
C LEU A 209 -24.48 -60.01 -25.47
N SER A 210 -24.12 -59.45 -26.63
CA SER A 210 -22.95 -59.93 -27.37
C SER A 210 -21.65 -59.52 -26.67
N LEU A 211 -20.61 -60.33 -26.81
CA LEU A 211 -19.28 -60.02 -26.27
C LEU A 211 -18.75 -58.68 -26.82
N SER A 212 -19.00 -58.38 -28.09
CA SER A 212 -18.63 -57.11 -28.71
C SER A 212 -19.30 -55.91 -28.04
N ASN A 213 -20.62 -55.97 -27.82
CA ASN A 213 -21.37 -54.88 -27.18
C ASN A 213 -20.93 -54.70 -25.73
N PHE A 214 -20.58 -55.79 -25.04
CA PHE A 214 -20.06 -55.72 -23.67
C PHE A 214 -18.68 -55.04 -23.60
N VAL A 215 -17.75 -55.40 -24.49
CA VAL A 215 -16.44 -54.75 -24.57
C VAL A 215 -16.59 -53.27 -24.93
N SER A 216 -17.46 -52.93 -25.89
CA SER A 216 -17.79 -51.54 -26.22
C SER A 216 -18.34 -50.79 -25.01
N PHE A 217 -19.21 -51.41 -24.20
CA PHE A 217 -19.76 -50.80 -23.00
C PHE A 217 -18.67 -50.45 -21.97
N ILE A 218 -17.69 -51.34 -21.74
CA ILE A 218 -16.57 -51.08 -20.82
C ILE A 218 -15.72 -49.89 -21.31
N LEU A 219 -15.44 -49.81 -22.61
CA LEU A 219 -14.69 -48.69 -23.19
C LEU A 219 -15.45 -47.36 -23.05
N TYR A 220 -16.77 -47.37 -23.28
CA TYR A 220 -17.60 -46.18 -23.05
C TYR A 220 -17.70 -45.81 -21.56
N GLN A 221 -17.71 -46.78 -20.65
CA GLN A 221 -17.66 -46.53 -19.20
C GLN A 221 -16.37 -45.81 -18.80
N GLN A 222 -15.21 -46.26 -19.27
CA GLN A 222 -13.94 -45.57 -19.01
C GLN A 222 -13.96 -44.14 -19.55
N ARG A 223 -14.46 -43.96 -20.78
CA ARG A 223 -14.58 -42.64 -21.40
C ARG A 223 -15.48 -41.70 -20.62
N LEU A 224 -16.59 -42.21 -20.06
CA LEU A 224 -17.49 -41.45 -19.20
C LEU A 224 -16.79 -41.00 -17.90
N GLY A 225 -15.93 -41.85 -17.32
CA GLY A 225 -15.10 -41.50 -16.16
C GLY A 225 -14.16 -40.34 -16.43
N ASP A 226 -13.43 -40.38 -17.55
CA ASP A 226 -12.53 -39.29 -17.96
C ASP A 226 -13.30 -37.97 -18.13
N ILE A 227 -14.46 -38.03 -18.78
CA ILE A 227 -15.34 -36.88 -19.00
C ILE A 227 -15.78 -36.24 -17.67
N LEU A 228 -16.15 -37.05 -16.68
CA LEU A 228 -16.58 -36.56 -15.37
C LEU A 228 -15.42 -35.92 -14.61
N ASN A 229 -14.21 -36.50 -14.69
CA ASN A 229 -13.00 -35.91 -14.10
C ASN A 229 -12.68 -34.55 -14.72
N SER A 230 -12.72 -34.42 -16.06
CA SER A 230 -12.49 -33.13 -16.73
C SER A 230 -13.53 -32.08 -16.35
N ILE A 231 -14.80 -32.45 -16.16
CA ILE A 231 -15.83 -31.52 -15.67
C ILE A 231 -15.50 -31.06 -14.24
N ASN A 232 -15.03 -31.96 -13.39
CA ASN A 232 -14.63 -31.62 -12.02
C ASN A 232 -13.44 -30.66 -11.99
N ASP A 233 -12.47 -30.81 -12.89
CA ASP A 233 -11.32 -29.91 -13.02
C ASP A 233 -11.77 -28.50 -13.45
N VAL A 234 -12.62 -28.41 -14.47
CA VAL A 234 -13.20 -27.13 -14.92
C VAL A 234 -14.02 -26.48 -13.81
N PHE A 235 -14.86 -27.26 -13.11
CA PHE A 235 -15.68 -26.75 -12.00
C PHE A 235 -14.82 -26.26 -10.83
N THR A 236 -13.76 -27.01 -10.49
CA THR A 236 -12.80 -26.62 -9.44
C THR A 236 -12.05 -25.36 -9.83
N GLY A 237 -11.65 -25.24 -11.10
CA GLY A 237 -11.03 -24.04 -11.65
C GLY A 237 -11.94 -22.81 -11.56
N LEU A 238 -13.20 -22.95 -11.95
CA LEU A 238 -14.23 -21.91 -11.82
C LEU A 238 -14.45 -21.49 -10.37
N MET A 239 -14.54 -22.45 -9.44
CA MET A 239 -14.73 -22.15 -8.02
C MET A 239 -13.53 -21.40 -7.42
N LYS A 240 -12.30 -21.77 -7.79
CA LYS A 240 -11.09 -21.04 -7.38
C LYS A 240 -11.08 -19.62 -7.95
N ALA A 241 -11.41 -19.45 -9.22
CA ALA A 241 -11.50 -18.14 -9.85
C ALA A 241 -12.58 -17.26 -9.19
N SER A 242 -13.75 -17.81 -8.90
CA SER A 242 -14.83 -17.12 -8.20
C SER A 242 -14.44 -16.76 -6.77
N GLY A 243 -13.82 -17.66 -6.01
CA GLY A 243 -13.38 -17.37 -4.64
C GLY A 243 -12.29 -16.29 -4.57
N ALA A 244 -11.35 -16.30 -5.52
CA ALA A 244 -10.32 -15.27 -5.62
C ALA A 244 -10.91 -13.91 -6.05
N SER A 245 -11.94 -13.90 -6.90
CA SER A 245 -12.55 -12.66 -7.38
C SER A 245 -13.39 -11.95 -6.33
N VAL A 246 -13.99 -12.64 -5.35
CA VAL A 246 -14.79 -12.00 -4.28
C VAL A 246 -13.99 -10.95 -3.52
N LYS A 247 -12.78 -11.27 -3.04
CA LYS A 247 -11.93 -10.30 -2.31
C LYS A 247 -11.47 -9.15 -3.19
N LEU A 248 -11.23 -9.43 -4.47
CA LEU A 248 -10.87 -8.42 -5.45
C LEU A 248 -12.05 -7.44 -5.68
N PHE A 249 -13.27 -7.95 -5.84
CA PHE A 249 -14.47 -7.14 -5.98
C PHE A 249 -14.79 -6.37 -4.70
N GLU A 250 -14.67 -6.98 -3.52
CA GLU A 250 -14.81 -6.28 -2.24
C GLU A 250 -13.86 -5.08 -2.13
N TYR A 251 -12.62 -5.22 -2.62
CA TYR A 251 -11.65 -4.13 -2.65
C TYR A 251 -11.99 -3.06 -3.69
N ILE A 252 -12.42 -3.46 -4.89
CA ILE A 252 -12.80 -2.55 -5.98
C ILE A 252 -14.07 -1.75 -5.64
N ASP A 253 -15.05 -2.40 -5.02
CA ASP A 253 -16.34 -1.81 -4.67
C ASP A 253 -16.27 -1.00 -3.37
N ARG A 254 -15.13 -1.04 -2.66
CA ARG A 254 -14.92 -0.25 -1.44
C ARG A 254 -14.92 1.24 -1.77
N THR A 255 -15.88 1.96 -1.22
CA THR A 255 -15.90 3.42 -1.29
C THR A 255 -15.00 4.03 -0.22
N PRO A 256 -14.14 5.01 -0.57
CA PRO A 256 -13.34 5.74 0.41
C PRO A 256 -14.25 6.61 1.28
N LYS A 257 -13.90 6.79 2.56
CA LYS A 257 -14.66 7.64 3.49
C LYS A 257 -14.55 9.12 3.13
N ILE A 258 -13.34 9.57 2.82
CA ILE A 258 -13.05 10.91 2.34
C ILE A 258 -13.09 10.83 0.82
N VAL A 259 -14.04 11.54 0.21
CA VAL A 259 -14.23 11.54 -1.24
C VAL A 259 -13.76 12.89 -1.79
N ASN A 260 -12.72 12.85 -2.61
CA ASN A 260 -12.10 14.03 -3.23
C ASN A 260 -12.94 14.58 -4.40
N ASN A 261 -14.20 14.95 -4.12
CA ASN A 261 -15.17 15.42 -5.11
C ASN A 261 -15.24 16.95 -5.24
N GLY A 262 -14.43 17.69 -4.50
CA GLY A 262 -14.36 19.14 -4.61
C GLY A 262 -14.00 19.57 -6.04
N THR A 263 -14.61 20.67 -6.49
CA THR A 263 -14.44 21.19 -7.85
C THR A 263 -13.85 22.59 -7.89
N GLU A 264 -13.72 23.24 -6.73
CA GLU A 264 -13.27 24.63 -6.66
C GLU A 264 -11.80 24.77 -7.06
N LYS A 265 -11.55 25.67 -8.03
CA LYS A 265 -10.23 26.06 -8.53
C LYS A 265 -10.18 27.58 -8.69
N PRO A 266 -10.17 28.35 -7.59
CA PRO A 266 -10.17 29.80 -7.68
C PRO A 266 -8.91 30.30 -8.41
N ASN A 267 -9.11 31.26 -9.32
CA ASN A 267 -8.00 31.89 -10.06
C ASN A 267 -7.08 32.71 -9.14
N ASN A 268 -7.64 33.29 -8.08
CA ASN A 268 -6.90 34.03 -7.07
C ASN A 268 -6.87 33.21 -5.77
N PHE A 269 -5.69 32.70 -5.42
CA PHE A 269 -5.46 31.93 -4.20
C PHE A 269 -4.45 32.71 -3.35
N GLN A 270 -4.93 33.33 -2.27
CA GLN A 270 -4.12 34.15 -1.37
C GLN A 270 -3.52 33.30 -0.25
N GLY A 271 -4.20 32.20 0.13
CA GLY A 271 -3.74 31.27 1.15
C GLY A 271 -4.00 31.75 2.57
N ARG A 272 -5.12 32.43 2.84
CA ARG A 272 -5.59 32.73 4.20
C ARG A 272 -6.14 31.45 4.83
N ILE A 273 -5.56 30.97 5.93
CA ILE A 273 -6.01 29.76 6.62
C ILE A 273 -6.89 30.14 7.80
N GLU A 274 -8.02 29.47 7.99
CA GLU A 274 -8.90 29.70 9.14
C GLU A 274 -9.43 28.37 9.71
N PHE A 275 -9.15 28.13 10.99
CA PHE A 275 -9.74 27.05 11.78
C PHE A 275 -10.91 27.65 12.58
N LYS A 276 -12.12 27.10 12.42
CA LYS A 276 -13.33 27.51 13.15
C LYS A 276 -13.85 26.38 14.02
N ASN A 277 -13.63 26.49 15.32
CA ASN A 277 -14.16 25.62 16.36
C ASN A 277 -13.88 24.13 16.10
N VAL A 278 -12.65 23.83 15.69
CA VAL A 278 -12.28 22.50 15.19
C VAL A 278 -12.06 21.53 16.34
N SER A 279 -12.81 20.43 16.33
CA SER A 279 -12.66 19.28 17.23
C SER A 279 -12.33 18.04 16.43
N PHE A 280 -11.41 17.20 16.93
CA PHE A 280 -10.98 16.00 16.20
C PHE A 280 -10.46 14.87 17.10
N SER A 281 -10.82 13.64 16.71
CA SER A 281 -10.37 12.37 17.28
C SER A 281 -9.98 11.40 16.17
N PHE A 282 -8.86 10.67 16.34
CA PHE A 282 -8.45 9.70 15.33
C PHE A 282 -9.46 8.54 15.21
N PRO A 283 -9.72 7.98 14.01
CA PRO A 283 -10.71 6.91 13.82
C PRO A 283 -10.52 5.68 14.70
N ASN A 284 -9.26 5.35 15.02
CA ASN A 284 -8.90 4.21 15.86
C ASN A 284 -8.98 4.50 17.38
N ARG A 285 -9.19 5.77 17.77
CA ARG A 285 -9.23 6.23 19.18
C ARG A 285 -10.26 7.35 19.35
N LYS A 286 -11.53 7.05 19.08
CA LYS A 286 -12.62 8.04 19.17
C LYS A 286 -12.88 8.60 20.57
N THR A 287 -12.43 7.92 21.62
CA THR A 287 -12.59 8.38 23.01
C THR A 287 -11.59 9.48 23.38
N ASP A 288 -10.46 9.53 22.68
CA ASP A 288 -9.36 10.44 23.00
C ASP A 288 -9.40 11.62 22.03
N GLN A 289 -10.14 12.66 22.41
CA GLN A 289 -10.25 13.88 21.62
C GLN A 289 -8.90 14.63 21.64
N VAL A 290 -8.26 14.70 20.47
CA VAL A 290 -6.92 15.26 20.28
C VAL A 290 -6.97 16.78 20.15
N LEU A 291 -7.93 17.30 19.37
CA LEU A 291 -8.19 18.74 19.24
C LEU A 291 -9.55 19.07 19.83
N LYS A 292 -9.63 20.15 20.60
CA LYS A 292 -10.81 20.58 21.34
C LYS A 292 -11.11 22.03 21.00
N ASN A 293 -12.09 22.25 20.13
CA ASN A 293 -12.60 23.57 19.80
C ASN A 293 -11.49 24.60 19.44
N ILE A 294 -10.54 24.21 18.58
CA ILE A 294 -9.46 25.09 18.16
C ILE A 294 -9.96 26.11 17.14
N SER A 295 -9.68 27.38 17.38
CA SER A 295 -9.99 28.49 16.48
C SER A 295 -8.78 29.42 16.31
N PHE A 296 -8.32 29.61 15.07
CA PHE A 296 -7.29 30.58 14.75
C PHE A 296 -7.28 30.93 13.26
N THR A 297 -6.62 32.03 12.91
CA THR A 297 -6.47 32.49 11.53
C THR A 297 -5.00 32.78 11.24
N VAL A 298 -4.56 32.44 10.03
CA VAL A 298 -3.26 32.78 9.45
C VAL A 298 -3.52 33.68 8.25
N GLN A 299 -3.01 34.91 8.27
CA GLN A 299 -3.19 35.86 7.18
C GLN A 299 -2.29 35.55 5.99
N PRO A 300 -2.67 35.96 4.76
CA PRO A 300 -1.81 35.82 3.58
C PRO A 300 -0.41 36.41 3.80
N GLY A 301 0.63 35.63 3.52
CA GLY A 301 2.02 36.06 3.70
C GLY A 301 2.52 36.08 5.15
N GLN A 302 1.67 35.71 6.11
CA GLN A 302 2.04 35.63 7.53
C GLN A 302 2.69 34.29 7.87
N GLN A 303 3.72 34.33 8.71
CA GLN A 303 4.31 33.16 9.34
C GLN A 303 3.73 32.93 10.74
N VAL A 304 3.05 31.81 10.93
CA VAL A 304 2.47 31.39 12.23
C VAL A 304 3.17 30.14 12.75
N ALA A 305 3.63 30.20 13.99
CA ALA A 305 4.27 29.06 14.67
C ALA A 305 3.33 28.37 15.66
N LEU A 306 3.17 27.06 15.54
CA LEU A 306 2.52 26.20 16.52
C LEU A 306 3.57 25.66 17.50
N VAL A 307 3.39 25.95 18.79
CA VAL A 307 4.34 25.57 19.85
C VAL A 307 3.59 24.84 20.95
N GLY A 308 4.23 23.87 21.59
CA GLY A 308 3.65 23.17 22.73
C GLY A 308 4.30 21.81 22.97
N PRO A 309 3.96 21.15 24.10
CA PRO A 309 4.48 19.82 24.41
C PRO A 309 4.22 18.78 23.32
N SER A 310 4.99 17.70 23.30
CA SER A 310 4.71 16.54 22.43
C SER A 310 3.32 15.99 22.71
N GLY A 311 2.59 15.61 21.66
CA GLY A 311 1.22 15.09 21.76
C GLY A 311 0.13 16.14 22.01
N SER A 312 0.43 17.44 21.92
CA SER A 312 -0.59 18.49 22.11
C SER A 312 -1.55 18.70 20.94
N GLY A 313 -1.31 18.07 19.78
CA GLY A 313 -2.17 18.17 18.58
C GLY A 313 -1.61 19.01 17.44
N LYS A 314 -0.36 19.51 17.52
CA LYS A 314 0.25 20.38 16.49
C LYS A 314 0.24 19.74 15.09
N THR A 315 0.80 18.54 14.94
CA THR A 315 0.87 17.79 13.67
C THR A 315 -0.53 17.40 13.17
N THR A 316 -1.48 17.25 14.09
CA THR A 316 -2.89 17.01 13.75
C THR A 316 -3.50 18.21 13.01
N CYS A 317 -3.16 19.45 13.38
CA CYS A 317 -3.61 20.63 12.64
C CYS A 317 -3.12 20.60 11.18
N ILE A 318 -1.85 20.25 10.93
CA ILE A 318 -1.33 20.07 9.57
C ILE A 318 -2.05 18.93 8.84
N SER A 319 -2.28 17.80 9.51
CA SER A 319 -2.95 16.64 8.90
C SER A 319 -4.40 16.92 8.47
N LEU A 320 -5.11 17.75 9.25
CA LEU A 320 -6.46 18.20 8.89
C LEU A 320 -6.43 19.26 7.78
N LEU A 321 -5.44 20.15 7.78
CA LEU A 321 -5.25 21.14 6.73
C LEU A 321 -4.87 20.48 5.38
N GLU A 322 -4.07 19.42 5.38
CA GLU A 322 -3.79 18.58 4.20
C GLU A 322 -4.98 17.67 3.81
N HIS A 323 -6.11 17.77 4.51
CA HIS A 323 -7.31 16.96 4.28
C HIS A 323 -7.03 15.44 4.28
N PHE A 324 -6.08 14.97 5.09
CA PHE A 324 -5.89 13.54 5.33
C PHE A 324 -6.97 12.97 6.26
N TYR A 325 -7.59 13.85 7.05
CA TYR A 325 -8.70 13.56 7.93
C TYR A 325 -9.73 14.70 7.85
N GLU A 326 -10.99 14.40 8.13
CA GLU A 326 -12.05 15.39 8.34
C GLU A 326 -12.20 15.67 9.84
N ALA A 327 -12.52 16.91 10.20
CA ALA A 327 -12.81 17.28 11.58
C ALA A 327 -14.14 16.64 12.05
N ASP A 328 -14.24 16.31 13.34
CA ASP A 328 -15.49 15.80 13.92
C ASP A 328 -16.52 16.94 14.08
N GLU A 329 -16.05 18.13 14.48
CA GLU A 329 -16.83 19.36 14.58
C GLU A 329 -16.02 20.55 14.10
N GLY A 330 -16.72 21.62 13.70
CA GLY A 330 -16.11 22.82 13.15
C GLY A 330 -15.78 22.71 11.67
N GLN A 331 -15.00 23.65 11.17
CA GLN A 331 -14.59 23.67 9.76
C GLN A 331 -13.21 24.32 9.59
N ILE A 332 -12.47 23.86 8.58
CA ILE A 332 -11.21 24.43 8.16
C ILE A 332 -11.44 25.07 6.79
N LEU A 333 -11.06 26.33 6.67
CA LEU A 333 -11.27 27.15 5.49
C LEU A 333 -9.92 27.62 4.97
N ILE A 334 -9.78 27.69 3.65
CA ILE A 334 -8.74 28.48 2.99
C ILE A 334 -9.43 29.49 2.10
N ASP A 335 -9.03 30.77 2.19
CA ASP A 335 -9.65 31.88 1.46
C ASP A 335 -11.20 31.85 1.57
N ASP A 336 -11.69 31.58 2.79
CA ASP A 336 -13.10 31.46 3.15
C ASP A 336 -13.88 30.28 2.51
N ILE A 337 -13.18 29.36 1.81
CA ILE A 337 -13.74 28.15 1.21
C ILE A 337 -13.36 26.91 2.05
N PRO A 338 -14.32 26.02 2.41
CA PRO A 338 -14.01 24.76 3.07
C PRO A 338 -13.03 23.91 2.29
N VAL A 339 -12.03 23.36 2.98
CA VAL A 339 -10.96 22.54 2.37
C VAL A 339 -11.53 21.38 1.52
N GLN A 340 -12.66 20.81 1.93
CA GLN A 340 -13.34 19.73 1.21
C GLN A 340 -13.97 20.10 -0.13
N ASN A 341 -14.17 21.40 -0.40
CA ASN A 341 -14.78 21.86 -1.64
C ASN A 341 -13.77 22.08 -2.77
N TYR A 342 -12.47 22.13 -2.45
CA TYR A 342 -11.41 22.30 -3.45
C TYR A 342 -11.19 21.05 -4.30
N ASP A 343 -10.84 21.25 -5.57
CA ASP A 343 -10.24 20.17 -6.35
C ASP A 343 -8.93 19.72 -5.70
N TYR A 344 -8.86 18.43 -5.40
CA TYR A 344 -7.75 17.83 -4.67
C TYR A 344 -6.37 18.10 -5.31
N LYS A 345 -6.27 18.05 -6.65
CA LYS A 345 -4.99 18.26 -7.33
C LYS A 345 -4.57 19.72 -7.26
N PHE A 346 -5.52 20.63 -7.51
CA PHE A 346 -5.28 22.06 -7.39
C PHE A 346 -4.86 22.44 -5.96
N TYR A 347 -5.55 21.88 -4.96
CA TYR A 347 -5.27 22.13 -3.55
C TYR A 347 -3.83 21.77 -3.17
N HIS A 348 -3.40 20.54 -3.47
CA HIS A 348 -2.03 20.07 -3.17
C HIS A 348 -0.94 20.58 -4.13
N GLU A 349 -1.32 21.34 -5.16
CA GLU A 349 -0.39 22.15 -5.94
C GLU A 349 -0.11 23.49 -5.26
N LYS A 350 -1.13 24.09 -4.63
CA LYS A 350 -1.05 25.38 -3.93
C LYS A 350 -0.51 25.27 -2.51
N ILE A 351 -0.60 24.09 -1.90
CA ILE A 351 -0.13 23.79 -0.55
C ILE A 351 0.94 22.71 -0.61
N SER A 352 2.09 22.98 0.03
CA SER A 352 3.17 22.01 0.13
C SER A 352 3.55 21.74 1.58
N LEU A 353 3.63 20.46 1.93
CA LEU A 353 4.13 19.97 3.22
C LEU A 353 5.60 19.55 3.14
N VAL A 354 6.39 20.02 4.10
CA VAL A 354 7.70 19.47 4.46
C VAL A 354 7.58 18.78 5.81
N SER A 355 7.53 17.44 5.78
CA SER A 355 7.38 16.60 6.97
C SER A 355 8.67 16.49 7.79
N GLN A 356 8.52 16.08 9.06
CA GLN A 356 9.62 15.84 10.00
C GLN A 356 10.60 14.76 9.49
N GLU A 357 10.06 13.65 8.99
CA GLU A 357 10.83 12.56 8.39
C GLU A 357 10.52 12.47 6.88
N PRO A 358 11.28 13.19 6.04
CA PRO A 358 11.07 13.19 4.61
C PRO A 358 11.40 11.83 3.99
N VAL A 359 10.42 11.25 3.32
CA VAL A 359 10.61 10.03 2.52
C VAL A 359 10.97 10.41 1.09
N LEU A 360 12.06 9.82 0.58
CA LEU A 360 12.43 9.82 -0.82
C LEU A 360 12.07 8.47 -1.45
N HIS A 361 11.60 8.50 -2.68
CA HIS A 361 11.34 7.31 -3.48
C HIS A 361 12.66 6.72 -4.01
N ALA A 362 12.68 5.42 -4.27
CA ALA A 362 13.80 4.71 -4.92
C ALA A 362 13.90 5.10 -6.40
N ARG A 363 14.33 6.33 -6.65
CA ARG A 363 14.55 6.99 -7.94
C ARG A 363 15.69 8.01 -7.80
N SER A 364 16.07 8.65 -8.91
CA SER A 364 17.05 9.74 -8.91
C SER A 364 16.62 10.93 -8.03
N ILE A 365 17.59 11.76 -7.62
CA ILE A 365 17.33 13.01 -6.90
C ILE A 365 16.42 13.92 -7.72
N LYS A 366 16.68 14.02 -9.04
CA LYS A 366 15.86 14.78 -9.98
C LYS A 366 14.38 14.35 -9.94
N ASP A 367 14.13 13.06 -10.07
CA ASP A 367 12.78 12.48 -10.04
C ASP A 367 12.08 12.69 -8.70
N ASN A 368 12.86 12.70 -7.61
CA ASN A 368 12.33 13.02 -6.28
C ASN A 368 11.93 14.49 -6.17
N ILE A 369 12.74 15.44 -6.67
CA ILE A 369 12.40 16.86 -6.66
C ILE A 369 11.13 17.10 -7.48
N GLN A 370 11.01 16.50 -8.66
CA GLN A 370 9.86 16.67 -9.57
C GLN A 370 8.65 15.81 -9.20
N TYR A 371 8.71 15.05 -8.11
CA TYR A 371 7.68 14.08 -7.77
C TYR A 371 6.31 14.73 -7.56
N GLY A 372 5.32 14.24 -8.30
CA GLY A 372 3.93 14.71 -8.22
C GLY A 372 3.60 15.91 -9.13
N LEU A 373 4.56 16.42 -9.91
CA LEU A 373 4.27 17.40 -10.96
C LEU A 373 3.60 16.73 -12.17
N MET A 374 2.66 17.44 -12.80
CA MET A 374 2.00 16.98 -14.04
C MET A 374 2.91 17.14 -15.27
N GLU A 375 3.75 18.18 -15.25
CA GLU A 375 4.67 18.52 -16.33
C GLU A 375 6.11 18.45 -15.82
N GLN A 376 7.02 17.96 -16.67
CA GLN A 376 8.44 18.00 -16.36
C GLN A 376 8.94 19.44 -16.41
N LYS A 377 9.64 19.82 -15.35
CA LYS A 377 10.32 21.11 -15.22
C LYS A 377 11.68 21.08 -15.88
N SER A 378 12.15 22.23 -16.36
CA SER A 378 13.47 22.32 -16.97
C SER A 378 14.57 22.05 -15.95
N GLN A 379 15.76 21.69 -16.43
CA GLN A 379 16.90 21.46 -15.54
C GLN A 379 17.27 22.73 -14.76
N GLU A 380 17.13 23.91 -15.38
CA GLU A 380 17.38 25.19 -14.72
C GLU A 380 16.40 25.46 -13.57
N GLU A 381 15.12 25.12 -13.74
CA GLU A 381 14.11 25.26 -12.67
C GLU A 381 14.43 24.33 -11.48
N ILE A 382 14.85 23.08 -11.76
CA ILE A 382 15.25 22.11 -10.73
C ILE A 382 16.49 22.62 -9.97
N GLU A 383 17.48 23.13 -10.69
CA GLU A 383 18.68 23.69 -10.08
C GLU A 383 18.40 24.93 -9.25
N TYR A 384 17.51 25.81 -9.73
CA TYR A 384 17.09 26.99 -9.00
C TYR A 384 16.46 26.63 -7.65
N VAL A 385 15.49 25.71 -7.62
CA VAL A 385 14.86 25.31 -6.34
C VAL A 385 15.81 24.52 -5.45
N ALA A 386 16.73 23.75 -6.03
CA ALA A 386 17.78 23.07 -5.28
C ALA A 386 18.75 24.08 -4.65
N GLN A 387 19.07 25.19 -5.31
CA GLN A 387 19.87 26.27 -4.73
C GLN A 387 19.11 27.01 -3.61
N MET A 388 17.81 27.27 -3.80
CA MET A 388 16.96 27.85 -2.75
C MET A 388 16.89 26.94 -1.51
N ALA A 389 16.81 25.63 -1.72
CA ALA A 389 16.82 24.63 -0.65
C ALA A 389 18.22 24.31 -0.09
N ASN A 390 19.26 25.02 -0.56
CA ASN A 390 20.67 24.74 -0.23
C ASN A 390 21.11 23.29 -0.50
N ALA A 391 20.48 22.63 -1.47
CA ALA A 391 20.75 21.26 -1.87
C ALA A 391 21.75 21.14 -3.03
N HIS A 392 21.82 22.15 -3.89
CA HIS A 392 22.64 22.11 -5.11
C HIS A 392 24.12 21.79 -4.84
N SER A 393 24.70 22.38 -3.80
CA SER A 393 26.12 22.23 -3.48
C SER A 393 26.53 20.78 -3.23
N PHE A 394 25.76 20.02 -2.45
CA PHE A 394 26.07 18.61 -2.19
C PHE A 394 25.63 17.70 -3.35
N ILE A 395 24.55 18.05 -4.06
CA ILE A 395 24.09 17.27 -5.21
C ILE A 395 25.18 17.27 -6.29
N SER A 396 25.76 18.43 -6.57
CA SER A 396 26.85 18.58 -7.54
C SER A 396 28.16 17.88 -7.15
N GLN A 397 28.32 17.47 -5.90
CA GLN A 397 29.47 16.69 -5.43
C GLN A 397 29.31 15.18 -5.68
N PHE A 398 28.08 14.69 -5.92
CA PHE A 398 27.88 13.30 -6.29
C PHE A 398 28.40 13.02 -7.71
N GLN A 399 28.94 11.81 -7.92
CA GLN A 399 29.47 11.39 -9.21
C GLN A 399 28.45 11.52 -10.36
N ASN A 400 27.17 11.25 -10.07
CA ASN A 400 26.07 11.33 -11.06
C ASN A 400 25.20 12.58 -10.87
N GLY A 401 25.62 13.54 -10.02
CA GLY A 401 24.86 14.76 -9.78
C GLY A 401 23.40 14.50 -9.39
N TYR A 402 22.47 15.11 -10.14
CA TYR A 402 21.02 14.94 -9.97
C TYR A 402 20.47 13.55 -10.37
N GLU A 403 21.23 12.78 -11.15
CA GLU A 403 20.87 11.41 -11.55
C GLU A 403 21.31 10.36 -10.51
N THR A 404 21.84 10.80 -9.37
CA THR A 404 22.15 9.92 -8.23
C THR A 404 20.88 9.27 -7.69
N GLU A 405 20.87 7.95 -7.58
CA GLU A 405 19.79 7.17 -6.97
C GLU A 405 19.71 7.40 -5.46
N CYS A 406 18.50 7.57 -4.91
CA CYS A 406 18.31 7.77 -3.47
C CYS A 406 18.22 6.44 -2.68
N GLY A 407 17.88 5.34 -3.36
CA GLY A 407 17.54 4.06 -2.73
C GLY A 407 16.17 4.03 -2.04
N GLU A 408 15.74 2.86 -1.57
CA GLU A 408 14.45 2.71 -0.88
C GLU A 408 14.40 3.60 0.38
N ARG A 409 13.34 4.42 0.50
CA ARG A 409 13.18 5.43 1.56
C ARG A 409 14.39 6.38 1.72
N GLY A 410 15.17 6.57 0.65
CA GLY A 410 16.34 7.43 0.66
C GLY A 410 17.51 6.89 1.50
N VAL A 411 17.60 5.59 1.79
CA VAL A 411 18.62 5.02 2.72
C VAL A 411 20.08 5.43 2.41
N GLN A 412 20.37 5.86 1.18
CA GLN A 412 21.72 6.30 0.77
C GLN A 412 22.01 7.77 1.09
N MET A 413 21.05 8.52 1.64
CA MET A 413 21.16 9.97 1.91
C MET A 413 21.18 10.25 3.42
N ALA A 414 21.98 11.24 3.84
CA ALA A 414 21.98 11.74 5.21
C ALA A 414 20.67 12.48 5.52
N GLY A 415 20.28 12.55 6.80
CA GLY A 415 19.02 13.20 7.23
C GLY A 415 18.87 14.63 6.68
N GLY A 416 19.92 15.45 6.79
CA GLY A 416 19.92 16.83 6.27
C GLY A 416 19.86 16.93 4.76
N GLN A 417 20.37 15.94 4.04
CA GLN A 417 20.26 15.89 2.58
C GLN A 417 18.82 15.56 2.18
N LYS A 418 18.19 14.57 2.84
CA LYS A 418 16.77 14.22 2.60
C LYS A 418 15.86 15.42 2.83
N GLN A 419 16.10 16.16 3.91
CA GLN A 419 15.31 17.34 4.25
C GLN A 419 15.39 18.44 3.19
N ARG A 420 16.60 18.73 2.71
CA ARG A 420 16.81 19.74 1.66
C ARG A 420 16.22 19.31 0.32
N ILE A 421 16.30 18.03 -0.04
CA ILE A 421 15.63 17.49 -1.23
C ILE A 421 14.10 17.60 -1.09
N ALA A 422 13.55 17.27 0.08
CA ALA A 422 12.12 17.41 0.34
C ALA A 422 11.65 18.88 0.31
N LEU A 423 12.48 19.80 0.81
CA LEU A 423 12.22 21.24 0.68
C LEU A 423 12.24 21.66 -0.80
N ALA A 424 13.24 21.27 -1.59
CA ALA A 424 13.25 21.53 -3.04
C ALA A 424 11.99 20.96 -3.75
N ARG A 425 11.55 19.75 -3.36
CA ARG A 425 10.31 19.12 -3.84
C ARG A 425 9.05 19.90 -3.46
N ALA A 426 9.02 20.56 -2.31
CA ALA A 426 7.93 21.45 -1.93
C ALA A 426 7.95 22.75 -2.75
N LEU A 427 9.13 23.30 -3.02
CA LEU A 427 9.31 24.60 -3.67
C LEU A 427 9.10 24.58 -5.19
N ILE A 428 9.41 23.46 -5.87
CA ILE A 428 9.23 23.34 -7.32
C ILE A 428 7.77 23.55 -7.76
N ARG A 429 6.81 23.33 -6.84
CA ARG A 429 5.38 23.57 -7.06
C ARG A 429 4.99 25.05 -6.97
N SER A 430 5.90 25.92 -6.51
CA SER A 430 5.62 27.32 -6.22
C SER A 430 4.37 27.52 -5.35
N PRO A 431 4.32 26.90 -4.15
CA PRO A 431 3.12 26.91 -3.31
C PRO A 431 2.85 28.31 -2.75
N ASN A 432 1.57 28.60 -2.54
CA ASN A 432 1.09 29.79 -1.83
C ASN A 432 1.12 29.59 -0.32
N VAL A 433 0.88 28.35 0.13
CA VAL A 433 0.92 27.94 1.55
C VAL A 433 2.02 26.90 1.74
N LEU A 434 2.93 27.16 2.67
CA LEU A 434 3.99 26.23 3.05
C LEU A 434 3.75 25.70 4.47
N LEU A 435 3.64 24.40 4.60
CA LEU A 435 3.49 23.71 5.89
C LEU A 435 4.82 23.07 6.27
N LEU A 436 5.32 23.38 7.47
CA LEU A 436 6.60 22.88 7.96
C LEU A 436 6.38 22.13 9.27
N ASP A 437 6.50 20.80 9.26
CA ASP A 437 6.31 19.97 10.45
C ASP A 437 7.67 19.53 10.99
N GLU A 438 8.18 20.21 12.03
CA GLU A 438 9.45 19.87 12.70
C GLU A 438 10.63 19.62 11.73
N ALA A 439 10.68 20.35 10.61
CA ALA A 439 11.58 20.11 9.49
C ALA A 439 13.09 20.21 9.80
N THR A 440 13.49 20.44 11.06
CA THR A 440 14.90 20.54 11.48
C THR A 440 15.22 19.77 12.75
N SER A 441 14.26 19.06 13.36
CA SER A 441 14.43 18.45 14.69
C SER A 441 15.43 17.28 14.72
N ALA A 442 15.64 16.61 13.59
CA ALA A 442 16.45 15.40 13.47
C ALA A 442 17.83 15.64 12.83
N LEU A 443 18.27 16.91 12.74
CA LEU A 443 19.49 17.31 12.05
C LEU A 443 20.62 17.68 13.02
N ASP A 444 21.86 17.46 12.60
CA ASP A 444 23.03 18.06 13.26
C ASP A 444 23.03 19.59 13.08
N ALA A 445 23.83 20.30 13.89
CA ALA A 445 23.79 21.76 13.94
C ALA A 445 24.16 22.44 12.61
N GLU A 446 25.06 21.85 11.81
CA GLU A 446 25.46 22.42 10.51
C GLU A 446 24.35 22.24 9.48
N ALA A 447 23.83 21.01 9.34
CA ALA A 447 22.72 20.71 8.45
C ALA A 447 21.45 21.48 8.86
N GLU A 448 21.20 21.64 10.16
CA GLU A 448 20.11 22.46 10.69
C GLU A 448 20.25 23.92 10.26
N SER A 449 21.42 24.53 10.45
CA SER A 449 21.66 25.92 10.04
C SER A 449 21.42 26.10 8.54
N GLN A 450 21.91 25.17 7.72
CA GLN A 450 21.73 25.19 6.26
C GLN A 450 20.25 25.07 5.85
N VAL A 451 19.46 24.23 6.55
CA VAL A 451 18.02 24.08 6.29
C VAL A 451 17.24 25.29 6.79
N GLN A 452 17.57 25.86 7.95
CA GLN A 452 16.93 27.08 8.47
C GLN A 452 17.15 28.27 7.54
N GLU A 453 18.37 28.44 7.02
CA GLU A 453 18.69 29.49 6.05
C GLU A 453 17.89 29.32 4.74
N ALA A 454 17.75 28.07 4.27
CA ALA A 454 16.91 27.76 3.13
C ALA A 454 15.43 28.09 3.42
N ILE A 455 14.90 27.67 4.58
CA ILE A 455 13.52 27.98 5.00
C ILE A 455 13.30 29.50 5.03
N ALA A 456 14.20 30.27 5.65
CA ALA A 456 14.07 31.72 5.76
C ALA A 456 13.98 32.41 4.39
N ARG A 457 14.72 31.95 3.39
CA ARG A 457 14.63 32.45 2.00
C ARG A 457 13.32 32.08 1.31
N THR A 458 12.71 30.96 1.70
CA THR A 458 11.51 30.41 1.04
C THR A 458 10.20 30.92 1.62
N VAL A 459 10.20 31.38 2.87
CA VAL A 459 9.01 31.90 3.56
C VAL A 459 8.51 33.20 2.93
N VAL A 460 9.40 34.01 2.33
CA VAL A 460 9.07 35.32 1.79
C VAL A 460 7.96 35.23 0.73
N GLY A 461 6.86 35.96 0.95
CA GLY A 461 5.72 36.06 0.05
C GLY A 461 4.75 34.87 0.10
N ARG A 462 4.87 33.98 1.10
CA ARG A 462 4.01 32.80 1.28
C ARG A 462 3.36 32.82 2.66
N THR A 463 2.16 32.25 2.75
CA THR A 463 1.58 31.94 4.05
C THR A 463 2.29 30.72 4.62
N VAL A 464 2.79 30.79 5.85
CA VAL A 464 3.57 29.69 6.44
C VAL A 464 2.98 29.28 7.78
N LEU A 465 2.68 27.99 7.91
CA LEU A 465 2.32 27.36 9.17
C LEU A 465 3.44 26.40 9.57
N VAL A 466 4.15 26.72 10.65
CA VAL A 466 5.30 25.94 11.11
C VAL A 466 5.05 25.35 12.48
N ILE A 467 5.30 24.05 12.63
CA ILE A 467 5.44 23.40 13.93
C ILE A 467 6.91 23.46 14.30
N ALA A 468 7.22 24.34 15.25
CA ALA A 468 8.59 24.63 15.59
C ALA A 468 8.94 24.05 16.97
N HIS A 469 10.02 23.29 17.00
CA HIS A 469 10.68 22.83 18.23
C HIS A 469 11.94 23.63 18.55
N ARG A 470 12.40 24.53 17.67
CA ARG A 470 13.63 25.33 17.80
C ARG A 470 13.33 26.81 17.99
N LEU A 471 14.00 27.43 18.97
CA LEU A 471 13.77 28.82 19.36
C LEU A 471 13.99 29.83 18.21
N SER A 472 14.96 29.59 17.34
CA SER A 472 15.28 30.44 16.19
C SER A 472 14.09 30.57 15.23
N THR A 473 13.47 29.45 14.88
CA THR A 473 12.28 29.40 14.00
C THR A 473 11.06 30.02 14.67
N ILE A 474 10.89 29.81 15.97
CA ILE A 474 9.78 30.36 16.74
C ILE A 474 9.89 31.89 16.85
N ARG A 475 11.08 32.42 17.14
CA ARG A 475 11.30 33.85 17.41
C ARG A 475 10.99 34.73 16.20
N ASN A 476 11.20 34.20 14.99
CA ASN A 476 10.99 34.92 13.74
C ASN A 476 9.55 34.85 13.22
N ALA A 477 8.64 34.12 13.90
CA ALA A 477 7.25 34.04 13.48
C ALA A 477 6.48 35.32 13.84
N ASP A 478 5.60 35.77 12.94
CA ASP A 478 4.76 36.95 13.14
C ASP A 478 3.74 36.73 14.27
N LYS A 479 3.26 35.49 14.42
CA LYS A 479 2.34 35.09 15.48
C LYS A 479 2.66 33.67 15.95
N ILE A 480 2.58 33.47 17.26
CA ILE A 480 2.82 32.18 17.91
C ILE A 480 1.52 31.72 18.56
N LEU A 481 1.16 30.46 18.35
CA LEU A 481 0.03 29.79 18.97
C LEU A 481 0.56 28.66 19.86
N VAL A 482 0.28 28.74 21.16
CA VAL A 482 0.70 27.73 22.12
C VAL A 482 -0.46 26.76 22.34
N ILE A 483 -0.24 25.49 21.99
CA ILE A 483 -1.25 24.44 22.09
C ILE A 483 -0.91 23.50 23.26
N ARG A 484 -1.89 23.28 24.14
CA ARG A 484 -1.81 22.32 25.25
C ARG A 484 -3.11 21.55 25.38
N TYR A 485 -3.03 20.22 25.50
CA TYR A 485 -4.19 19.32 25.62
C TYR A 485 -5.28 19.52 24.55
N GLY A 486 -4.88 19.88 23.34
CA GLY A 486 -5.80 20.09 22.21
C GLY A 486 -6.45 21.48 22.15
N GLU A 487 -6.03 22.43 22.99
CA GLU A 487 -6.59 23.80 23.04
C GLU A 487 -5.47 24.85 22.87
N ILE A 488 -5.82 26.00 22.31
CA ILE A 488 -4.91 27.16 22.25
C ILE A 488 -4.97 27.86 23.61
N VAL A 489 -3.86 27.85 24.35
CA VAL A 489 -3.77 28.44 25.69
C VAL A 489 -3.15 29.84 25.68
N GLU A 490 -2.29 30.14 24.72
CA GLU A 490 -1.67 31.45 24.56
C GLU A 490 -1.50 31.78 23.08
N GLU A 491 -1.67 33.06 22.75
CA GLU A 491 -1.33 33.62 21.44
C GLU A 491 -0.69 35.00 21.58
N GLY A 492 0.18 35.33 20.62
CA GLY A 492 0.85 36.64 20.54
C GLY A 492 2.18 36.57 19.78
N THR A 493 2.91 37.68 19.80
CA THR A 493 4.30 37.74 19.31
C THR A 493 5.28 37.14 20.33
N HIS A 494 6.52 36.86 19.91
CA HIS A 494 7.58 36.39 20.83
C HIS A 494 7.72 37.30 22.05
N VAL A 495 7.76 38.63 21.84
CA VAL A 495 7.95 39.62 22.91
C VAL A 495 6.76 39.62 23.87
N GLU A 496 5.53 39.60 23.34
CA GLU A 496 4.31 39.55 24.15
C GLU A 496 4.25 38.30 25.03
N LEU A 497 4.52 37.13 24.45
CA LEU A 497 4.45 35.86 25.17
C LEU A 497 5.57 35.71 26.21
N MET A 498 6.76 36.26 25.94
CA MET A 498 7.84 36.29 26.94
C MET A 498 7.47 37.16 28.15
N ASN A 499 6.79 38.29 27.93
CA ASN A 499 6.34 39.20 28.99
C ASN A 499 5.17 38.63 29.82
N LYS A 500 4.34 37.74 29.23
CA LYS A 500 3.25 37.06 29.94
C LYS A 500 3.74 36.02 30.95
N HIS A 501 5.00 35.59 30.88
CA HIS A 501 5.58 34.54 31.73
C HIS A 501 4.74 33.23 31.79
N GLY A 502 4.03 32.92 30.70
CA GLY A 502 3.17 31.74 30.58
C GLY A 502 3.92 30.45 30.23
N LEU A 503 3.19 29.48 29.69
CA LEU A 503 3.72 28.23 29.15
C LEU A 503 4.77 28.47 28.06
N TYR A 504 4.56 29.46 27.18
CA TYR A 504 5.55 29.82 26.17
C TYR A 504 6.90 30.16 26.80
N TYR A 505 6.90 31.08 27.76
CA TYR A 505 8.09 31.51 28.49
C TYR A 505 8.79 30.32 29.16
N GLN A 506 8.04 29.40 29.77
CA GLN A 506 8.60 28.19 30.39
C GLN A 506 9.27 27.27 29.36
N LEU A 507 8.66 27.09 28.18
CA LEU A 507 9.23 26.28 27.10
C LEU A 507 10.53 26.90 26.57
N VAL A 508 10.53 28.21 26.34
CA VAL A 508 11.73 28.96 25.90
C VAL A 508 12.85 28.87 26.94
N LYS A 509 12.53 29.10 28.22
CA LYS A 509 13.51 29.05 29.31
C LYS A 509 14.18 27.68 29.41
N ARG A 510 13.40 26.60 29.40
CA ARG A 510 13.95 25.23 29.43
C ARG A 510 14.85 24.94 28.23
N GLN A 511 14.47 25.41 27.05
CA GLN A 511 15.28 25.21 25.85
C GLN A 511 16.60 25.99 25.90
N THR A 512 16.57 27.20 26.47
CA THR A 512 17.78 28.04 26.62
C THR A 512 18.74 27.44 27.66
N GLU A 513 18.21 26.98 28.80
CA GLU A 513 18.97 26.28 29.85
C GLU A 513 19.60 24.98 29.32
N TYR A 514 18.89 24.24 28.47
CA TYR A 514 19.40 23.04 27.81
C TYR A 514 20.57 23.37 26.87
N ASN A 515 20.42 24.38 26.01
CA ASN A 515 21.48 24.82 25.10
C ASN A 515 22.73 25.30 25.85
N GLU A 516 22.58 26.06 26.95
CA GLU A 516 23.71 26.49 27.78
C GLU A 516 24.42 25.32 28.46
N THR A 517 23.66 24.31 28.90
CA THR A 517 24.22 23.10 29.52
C THR A 517 24.95 22.23 28.49
N GLU A 518 24.42 22.13 27.27
CA GLU A 518 25.05 21.40 26.16
C GLU A 518 26.37 22.04 25.72
N ILE A 519 26.38 23.37 25.55
CA ILE A 519 27.60 24.14 25.25
C ILE A 519 28.63 23.97 26.38
N ARG A 520 28.20 24.05 27.64
CA ARG A 520 29.09 23.84 28.79
C ARG A 520 29.70 22.44 28.81
N ASN A 521 28.92 21.42 28.49
CA ASN A 521 29.40 20.03 28.44
C ASN A 521 30.36 19.79 27.26
N GLN A 522 30.13 20.42 26.10
CA GLN A 522 31.05 20.36 24.96
C GLN A 522 32.38 21.07 25.24
N LEU A 523 32.36 22.21 25.95
CA LEU A 523 33.57 22.91 26.40
C LEU A 523 34.38 22.06 27.40
N ILE A 524 33.71 21.41 28.36
CA ILE A 524 34.35 20.52 29.33
C ILE A 524 34.93 19.26 28.68
N GLN A 525 34.31 18.73 27.61
CA GLN A 525 34.86 17.60 26.85
C GLN A 525 36.10 17.99 26.05
N ASN A 526 36.13 19.19 25.45
CA ASN A 526 37.28 19.66 24.69
C ASN A 526 38.49 20.01 25.58
N ASP A 527 38.26 20.48 26.81
CA ASP A 527 39.33 20.75 27.79
C ASP A 527 40.04 19.48 28.31
N ASN A 528 39.43 18.29 28.15
CA ASN A 528 40.03 17.00 28.54
C ASN A 528 40.83 16.31 27.41
N THR A 529 40.92 16.94 26.24
CA THR A 529 41.81 16.50 25.15
C THR A 529 42.81 17.60 24.85
N THR A 530 44.00 17.53 25.45
CA THR A 530 45.18 18.26 24.96
C THR A 530 45.50 17.78 23.54
N VAL A 531 44.91 18.43 22.55
CA VAL A 531 45.42 18.46 21.18
C VAL A 531 46.28 19.71 21.07
N SER A 532 47.58 19.50 20.92
CA SER A 532 48.54 20.54 20.58
C SER A 532 48.20 21.13 19.21
N ILE A 533 47.49 22.24 19.17
CA ILE A 533 47.35 23.05 17.97
C ILE A 533 48.33 24.21 18.10
N GLY A 534 49.44 24.14 17.37
CA GLY A 534 50.31 25.28 17.15
C GLY A 534 49.62 26.29 16.24
N VAL A 535 49.23 27.44 16.79
CA VAL A 535 48.88 28.65 16.02
C VAL A 535 49.72 29.81 16.55
N PRO A 536 50.35 30.64 15.70
CA PRO A 536 51.11 31.80 16.15
C PRO A 536 50.17 32.89 16.69
N LEU A 537 50.60 33.51 17.79
CA LEU A 537 49.99 34.68 18.41
C LEU A 537 50.13 35.93 17.54
N THR A 538 49.03 36.66 17.30
CA THR A 538 49.03 38.13 17.27
C THR A 538 47.72 38.72 17.83
N ASP A 539 47.92 39.59 18.83
CA ASP A 539 47.12 40.75 19.28
C ASP A 539 45.79 40.63 20.06
N LYS A 540 45.98 40.53 21.39
CA LYS A 540 45.50 41.39 22.50
C LYS A 540 44.16 42.16 22.43
N LYS A 541 43.31 41.84 23.43
CA LYS A 541 42.47 42.67 24.36
C LYS A 541 41.05 42.08 24.41
N TYR A 542 40.54 41.49 25.49
CA TYR A 542 40.45 41.98 26.88
C TYR A 542 40.39 40.80 27.87
N SER A 543 41.09 40.95 28.99
CA SER A 543 41.03 40.10 30.17
C SER A 543 39.80 40.44 31.04
N THR A 544 39.03 39.44 31.46
CA THR A 544 38.35 39.50 32.77
C THR A 544 38.36 38.11 33.41
N SER A 545 38.92 38.07 34.62
CA SER A 545 39.23 36.91 35.44
C SER A 545 38.01 36.38 36.19
N ILE A 546 37.81 35.05 36.17
CA ILE A 546 36.96 34.36 37.14
C ILE A 546 37.87 33.46 37.99
N LYS A 547 38.04 33.83 39.26
CA LYS A 547 38.68 32.98 40.29
C LYS A 547 37.71 31.85 40.65
N LEU A 548 38.07 30.61 40.37
CA LEU A 548 37.49 29.44 41.04
C LEU A 548 38.22 29.26 42.37
N LYS A 549 37.45 29.18 43.45
CA LYS A 549 37.91 28.92 44.81
C LYS A 549 37.67 27.44 45.08
N ASP A 550 38.74 26.70 45.30
CA ASP A 550 38.70 25.29 45.68
C ASP A 550 38.05 25.10 47.05
N SER A 551 37.19 24.09 47.17
CA SER A 551 37.00 23.32 48.40
C SER A 551 36.34 21.97 48.09
N ILE A 552 37.21 20.95 48.08
CA ILE A 552 37.09 19.52 48.42
C ILE A 552 35.68 18.92 48.42
#